data_AF-E9PJN3-F1
#
_entry.id   AF-E9PJN3-F1
#
_cell.length_a   1.000
_cell.length_b   1.000
_cell.length_c   1.000
_cell.angle_alpha   90.00
_cell.angle_beta   90.00
_cell.angle_gamma   90.00
#
_symmetry.space_group_name_H-M   'P 1'
#
loop_
_entity.id
_entity.type
_entity.pdbx_description
1 polymer ?
#
loop_
_entity_poly.entity_id
_entity_poly.type
_entity_poly.pdbx_seq_one_letter_code
_entity_poly.pdbx_strand_id
1 'polypeptide(L)'
;MGAFLDKPKMEKHNAQGQGNGLRYGLSSMQGWRVEMEDAHTAVIGLPSGLESWSFFAVYDGHAGSQVAKYCCEHLLDHITNNQDFKGSAGAPSVENVKNGIRTGFLEIDEHMRVMSEKKHGADRSGSTAVGVLISPQHTYFINCGDSR
;
A
#
# COMPACT_ATOMS: atom_id res chain seq x y z
N MET A 1 -9.23 -12.56 26.46
CA MET A 1 -10.23 -12.64 25.36
C MET A 1 -9.51 -13.15 24.14
N GLY A 2 -10.09 -14.12 23.42
CA GLY A 2 -9.48 -14.72 22.23
C GLY A 2 -9.57 -13.81 20.99
N ALA A 3 -8.96 -14.22 19.88
CA ALA A 3 -8.87 -13.44 18.65
C ALA A 3 -10.16 -13.41 17.80
N PHE A 4 -11.21 -14.14 18.21
CA PHE A 4 -12.42 -14.35 17.42
C PHE A 4 -13.69 -13.85 18.12
N LEU A 5 -14.63 -13.36 17.32
CA LEU A 5 -15.99 -13.00 17.71
C LEU A 5 -16.91 -14.24 17.76
N ASP A 6 -18.02 -14.15 18.50
CA ASP A 6 -19.05 -15.21 18.51
C ASP A 6 -19.84 -15.30 17.19
N LYS A 7 -19.91 -14.20 16.45
CA LYS A 7 -20.53 -14.10 15.11
C LYS A 7 -19.69 -13.20 14.22
N PRO A 8 -19.61 -13.48 12.91
CA PRO A 8 -18.82 -12.65 12.01
C PRO A 8 -19.49 -11.29 11.79
N LYS A 9 -18.69 -10.23 11.76
CA LYS A 9 -19.12 -8.93 11.25
C LYS A 9 -19.11 -8.97 9.73
N MET A 10 -20.31 -8.94 9.13
CA MET A 10 -20.51 -9.13 7.70
C MET A 10 -20.60 -7.83 6.89
N GLU A 11 -20.51 -6.67 7.54
CA GLU A 11 -20.54 -5.36 6.88
C GLU A 11 -19.41 -5.24 5.84
N LYS A 12 -19.73 -4.63 4.69
CA LYS A 12 -18.79 -4.44 3.58
C LYS A 12 -18.45 -2.97 3.44
N HIS A 13 -17.16 -2.67 3.32
CA HIS A 13 -16.69 -1.38 2.86
C HIS A 13 -16.31 -1.51 1.40
N ASN A 14 -17.07 -0.88 0.51
CA ASN A 14 -16.86 -0.94 -0.92
C ASN A 14 -16.36 0.38 -1.46
N ALA A 15 -15.48 0.33 -2.45
CA ALA A 15 -15.13 1.48 -3.28
C ALA A 15 -15.01 1.03 -4.75
N GLN A 16 -15.15 1.98 -5.66
CA GLN A 16 -15.05 1.73 -7.09
C GLN A 16 -14.61 2.99 -7.83
N GLY A 17 -14.04 2.83 -9.02
CA GLY A 17 -13.64 3.95 -9.84
C GLY A 17 -13.21 3.53 -11.24
N GLN A 18 -12.92 4.52 -12.08
CA GLN A 18 -12.52 4.33 -13.46
C GLN A 18 -11.65 5.50 -13.97
N GLY A 19 -10.82 5.22 -14.96
CA GLY A 19 -9.90 6.17 -15.61
C GLY A 19 -8.68 5.45 -16.16
N ASN A 20 -7.87 6.11 -17.01
CA ASN A 20 -6.73 5.49 -17.70
C ASN A 20 -7.09 4.18 -18.46
N GLY A 21 -8.34 4.05 -18.92
CA GLY A 21 -8.84 2.82 -19.55
C GLY A 21 -9.13 1.67 -18.57
N LEU A 22 -8.96 1.89 -17.27
CA LEU A 22 -9.20 0.91 -16.20
C LEU A 22 -10.54 1.14 -15.51
N ARG A 23 -11.04 0.07 -14.90
CA ARG A 23 -12.15 0.09 -13.94
C ARG A 23 -11.75 -0.77 -12.75
N TYR A 24 -12.00 -0.30 -11.53
CA TYR A 24 -11.75 -1.08 -10.32
C TYR A 24 -12.99 -1.11 -9.43
N GLY A 25 -13.08 -2.18 -8.64
CA GLY A 25 -13.97 -2.32 -7.50
C GLY A 25 -13.22 -3.06 -6.40
N LEU A 26 -13.47 -2.69 -5.15
CA LEU A 26 -12.89 -3.33 -3.97
C LEU A 26 -13.95 -3.52 -2.89
N SER A 27 -13.72 -4.50 -2.01
CA SER A 27 -14.52 -4.76 -0.82
C SER A 27 -13.59 -5.20 0.30
N SER A 28 -13.78 -4.68 1.51
CA SER A 28 -13.19 -5.22 2.73
C SER A 28 -14.27 -5.61 3.74
N MET A 29 -13.94 -6.56 4.63
CA MET A 29 -14.85 -7.09 5.65
C MET A 29 -14.06 -7.64 6.83
N GLN A 30 -14.45 -7.30 8.06
CA GLN A 30 -13.77 -7.77 9.27
C GLN A 30 -13.96 -9.29 9.53
N GLY A 31 -15.14 -9.83 9.25
CA GLY A 31 -15.41 -11.25 9.45
C GLY A 31 -15.33 -11.67 10.91
N TRP A 32 -14.63 -12.76 11.20
CA TRP A 32 -14.57 -13.38 12.54
C TRP A 32 -13.57 -12.75 13.49
N ARG A 33 -12.64 -11.92 13.02
CA ARG A 33 -11.64 -11.29 13.88
C ARG A 33 -12.28 -10.24 14.77
N VAL A 34 -11.74 -10.05 15.98
CA VAL A 34 -12.18 -8.99 16.91
C VAL A 34 -11.85 -7.60 16.36
N GLU A 35 -10.71 -7.46 15.68
CA GLU A 35 -10.23 -6.22 15.07
C GLU A 35 -10.17 -6.33 13.54
N MET A 36 -10.29 -5.18 12.87
CA MET A 36 -10.07 -5.04 11.42
C MET A 36 -8.73 -4.33 11.21
N GLU A 37 -7.74 -5.07 10.72
CA GLU A 37 -6.37 -4.59 10.58
C GLU A 37 -5.97 -4.30 9.12
N ASP A 38 -6.77 -4.71 8.14
CA ASP A 38 -6.48 -4.45 6.72
C ASP A 38 -6.65 -2.98 6.34
N ALA A 39 -5.85 -2.57 5.35
CA ALA A 39 -5.99 -1.30 4.64
C ALA A 39 -5.83 -1.52 3.12
N HIS A 40 -6.12 -0.49 2.32
CA HIS A 40 -5.94 -0.54 0.87
C HIS A 40 -5.67 0.84 0.27
N THR A 41 -5.00 0.86 -0.89
CA THR A 41 -4.82 2.05 -1.73
C THR A 41 -5.44 1.76 -3.10
N ALA A 42 -6.21 2.69 -3.63
CA ALA A 42 -6.77 2.59 -4.98
C ALA A 42 -6.77 3.96 -5.65
N VAL A 43 -5.79 4.19 -6.53
CA VAL A 43 -5.57 5.48 -7.18
C VAL A 43 -5.41 5.28 -8.68
N ILE A 44 -6.18 6.07 -9.45
CA ILE A 44 -6.02 6.21 -10.89
C ILE A 44 -5.57 7.64 -11.16
N GLY A 45 -4.43 7.80 -11.83
CA GLY A 45 -3.79 9.08 -12.07
C GLY A 45 -2.90 9.48 -10.90
N LEU A 46 -1.58 9.26 -11.07
CA LEU A 46 -0.58 9.63 -10.08
C LEU A 46 -0.09 11.07 -10.33
N PRO A 47 0.40 11.78 -9.30
CA PRO A 47 0.91 13.15 -9.45
C PRO A 47 2.24 13.22 -10.23
N SER A 48 2.71 14.44 -10.49
CA SER A 48 4.07 14.73 -10.96
C SER A 48 4.43 14.12 -12.32
N GLY A 49 3.52 14.19 -13.31
CA GLY A 49 3.78 13.70 -14.67
C GLY A 49 3.48 12.20 -14.86
N LEU A 50 2.86 11.57 -13.88
CA LEU A 50 2.44 10.16 -13.90
C LEU A 50 0.91 10.03 -13.97
N GLU A 51 0.22 11.00 -14.57
CA GLU A 51 -1.25 11.03 -14.64
C GLU A 51 -1.83 9.85 -15.43
N SER A 52 -1.03 9.25 -16.31
CA SER A 52 -1.37 8.04 -17.06
C SER A 52 -1.07 6.72 -16.30
N TRP A 53 -0.59 6.81 -15.06
CA TRP A 53 -0.28 5.67 -14.20
C TRP A 53 -1.38 5.46 -13.16
N SER A 54 -1.46 4.24 -12.61
CA SER A 54 -2.40 3.88 -11.55
C SER A 54 -1.70 2.99 -10.53
N PHE A 55 -2.13 3.05 -9.27
CA PHE A 55 -1.59 2.23 -8.19
C PHE A 55 -2.70 1.63 -7.35
N PHE A 56 -2.62 0.33 -7.12
CA PHE A 56 -3.55 -0.43 -6.28
C PHE A 56 -2.76 -1.31 -5.32
N ALA A 57 -3.14 -1.33 -4.05
CA ALA A 57 -2.49 -2.16 -3.05
C ALA A 57 -3.44 -2.60 -1.94
N VAL A 58 -3.15 -3.77 -1.37
CA VAL A 58 -3.78 -4.33 -0.18
C VAL A 58 -2.70 -4.53 0.88
N TYR A 59 -3.03 -4.19 2.12
CA TYR A 59 -2.15 -4.27 3.26
C TYR A 59 -2.83 -5.10 4.34
N ASP A 60 -2.32 -6.30 4.62
CA ASP A 60 -2.80 -7.17 5.72
C ASP A 60 -2.01 -6.81 6.98
N GLY A 61 -2.67 -6.13 7.92
CA GLY A 61 -2.08 -5.70 9.18
C GLY A 61 -2.06 -6.81 10.23
N HIS A 62 -1.06 -6.80 11.11
CA HIS A 62 -0.98 -7.73 12.23
C HIS A 62 -0.41 -7.06 13.48
N ALA A 63 -0.89 -7.49 14.65
CA ALA A 63 -0.52 -6.92 15.95
C ALA A 63 -0.82 -5.42 16.07
N GLY A 64 -1.89 -4.97 15.43
CA GLY A 64 -2.36 -3.60 15.29
C GLY A 64 -2.52 -3.20 13.82
N SER A 65 -3.19 -2.06 13.60
CA SER A 65 -3.52 -1.54 12.25
C SER A 65 -2.67 -0.35 11.83
N GLN A 66 -1.73 0.10 12.66
CA GLN A 66 -1.04 1.38 12.45
C GLN A 66 -0.12 1.33 11.24
N VAL A 67 0.70 0.28 11.10
CA VAL A 67 1.58 0.12 9.92
C VAL A 67 0.77 -0.01 8.63
N ALA A 68 -0.29 -0.83 8.61
CA ALA A 68 -1.14 -1.01 7.43
C ALA A 68 -1.77 0.32 6.97
N LYS A 69 -2.33 1.09 7.91
CA LYS A 69 -2.91 2.41 7.65
C LYS A 69 -1.88 3.42 7.15
N TYR A 70 -0.69 3.44 7.77
CA TYR A 70 0.36 4.35 7.31
C TYR A 70 0.84 4.01 5.89
N CYS A 71 1.03 2.72 5.61
CA CYS A 71 1.40 2.26 4.27
C CYS A 71 0.34 2.61 3.22
N CYS A 72 -0.95 2.49 3.52
CA CYS A 72 -1.99 2.79 2.53
C CYS A 72 -2.09 4.28 2.16
N GLU A 73 -1.64 5.17 3.05
CA GLU A 73 -1.63 6.61 2.82
C GLU A 73 -0.32 7.10 2.19
N HIS A 74 0.81 6.44 2.47
CA HIS A 74 2.14 7.03 2.18
C HIS A 74 3.09 6.16 1.36
N LEU A 75 2.84 4.85 1.20
CA LEU A 75 3.78 3.97 0.47
C LEU A 75 4.00 4.45 -0.97
N LEU A 76 2.93 4.84 -1.65
CA LEU A 76 2.98 5.34 -3.02
C LEU A 76 3.94 6.54 -3.14
N ASP A 77 3.83 7.50 -2.23
CA ASP A 77 4.69 8.70 -2.23
C ASP A 77 6.15 8.35 -1.97
N HIS A 78 6.44 7.45 -1.03
CA HIS A 78 7.79 6.96 -0.80
C HIS A 78 8.36 6.25 -2.04
N ILE A 79 7.53 5.49 -2.78
CA ILE A 79 7.94 4.85 -4.03
C ILE A 79 8.25 5.88 -5.12
N THR A 80 7.39 6.88 -5.33
CA THR A 80 7.53 7.77 -6.50
C THR A 80 8.43 8.99 -6.26
N ASN A 81 8.64 9.39 -5.01
CA ASN A 81 9.39 10.61 -4.70
C ASN A 81 10.90 10.38 -4.48
N ASN A 82 11.35 9.14 -4.34
CA ASN A 82 12.77 8.84 -4.19
C ASN A 82 13.54 8.96 -5.53
N GLN A 83 14.86 9.09 -5.41
CA GLN A 83 15.76 9.33 -6.55
C GLN A 83 15.87 8.13 -7.50
N ASP A 84 15.73 6.90 -6.99
CA ASP A 84 15.87 5.69 -7.79
C ASP A 84 14.68 5.53 -8.74
N PHE A 85 13.48 5.91 -8.29
CA PHE A 85 12.27 5.96 -9.10
C PHE A 85 12.35 7.04 -10.17
N LYS A 86 12.73 8.27 -9.79
CA LYS A 86 12.79 9.41 -10.71
C LYS A 86 13.84 9.21 -11.80
N GLY A 87 14.95 8.54 -11.48
CA GLY A 87 16.08 8.40 -12.38
C GLY A 87 16.71 9.76 -12.74
N SER A 88 17.51 9.77 -13.80
CA SER A 88 18.27 10.95 -14.22
C SER A 88 17.70 11.68 -15.44
N ALA A 89 16.73 11.11 -16.16
CA ALA A 89 16.11 11.75 -17.32
C ALA A 89 14.77 11.11 -17.72
N GLY A 90 13.76 11.95 -18.03
CA GLY A 90 12.53 11.54 -18.71
C GLY A 90 11.60 10.64 -17.89
N ALA A 91 10.83 9.80 -18.59
CA ALA A 91 9.97 8.80 -17.96
C ALA A 91 10.83 7.68 -17.34
N PRO A 92 10.41 7.10 -16.19
CA PRO A 92 11.21 6.10 -15.49
C PRO A 92 11.34 4.82 -16.33
N SER A 93 12.57 4.31 -16.44
CA SER A 93 12.81 2.99 -17.03
C SER A 93 12.25 1.87 -16.13
N VAL A 94 12.14 0.65 -16.68
CA VAL A 94 11.75 -0.54 -15.90
C VAL A 94 12.64 -0.71 -14.65
N GLU A 95 13.93 -0.43 -14.78
CA GLU A 95 14.88 -0.56 -13.68
C GLU A 95 14.71 0.55 -12.64
N ASN A 96 14.41 1.77 -13.07
CA ASN A 96 14.07 2.86 -12.16
C ASN A 96 12.82 2.54 -11.35
N VAL A 97 11.78 2.01 -11.99
CA VAL A 97 10.54 1.62 -11.29
C VAL A 97 10.84 0.54 -10.23
N LYS A 98 11.57 -0.52 -10.59
CA LYS A 98 11.91 -1.60 -9.65
C LYS A 98 12.75 -1.12 -8.47
N ASN A 99 13.79 -0.33 -8.74
CA ASN A 99 14.65 0.20 -7.68
C ASN A 99 13.91 1.23 -6.83
N GLY A 100 13.11 2.09 -7.45
CA GLY A 100 12.24 3.05 -6.77
C GLY A 100 11.23 2.38 -5.85
N ILE A 101 10.63 1.26 -6.26
CA ILE A 101 9.76 0.46 -5.40
C ILE A 101 10.57 -0.08 -4.20
N ARG A 102 11.70 -0.75 -4.45
CA ARG A 102 12.54 -1.29 -3.39
C ARG A 102 12.96 -0.21 -2.38
N THR A 103 13.45 0.92 -2.88
CA THR A 103 13.88 2.06 -2.05
C THR A 103 12.71 2.65 -1.27
N GLY A 104 11.54 2.81 -1.90
CA GLY A 104 10.34 3.29 -1.22
C GLY A 104 9.92 2.41 -0.03
N PHE A 105 10.01 1.08 -0.17
CA PHE A 105 9.74 0.15 0.93
C PHE A 105 10.76 0.26 2.07
N LEU A 106 12.06 0.41 1.76
CA LEU A 106 13.09 0.57 2.77
C LEU A 106 12.98 1.91 3.50
N GLU A 107 12.68 2.99 2.76
CA GLU A 107 12.54 4.33 3.30
C GLU A 107 11.31 4.47 4.19
N ILE A 108 10.15 3.92 3.78
CA ILE A 108 8.94 3.99 4.60
C ILE A 108 9.07 3.19 5.89
N ASP A 109 9.74 2.04 5.85
CA ASP A 109 9.98 1.20 7.04
C ASP A 109 10.87 1.92 8.05
N GLU A 110 12.00 2.48 7.60
CA GLU A 110 12.88 3.28 8.47
C GLU A 110 12.18 4.55 8.96
N HIS A 111 11.37 5.21 8.12
CA HIS A 111 10.60 6.38 8.52
C HIS A 111 9.61 6.05 9.65
N MET A 112 8.86 4.95 9.52
CA MET A 112 7.95 4.47 10.57
C MET A 112 8.68 4.08 11.85
N ARG A 113 9.85 3.44 11.73
CA ARG A 113 10.69 3.10 12.88
C ARG A 113 11.10 4.35 13.67
N VAL A 114 11.65 5.36 13.01
CA VAL A 114 12.07 6.62 13.65
C VAL A 114 10.88 7.36 14.28
N MET A 115 9.71 7.37 13.63
CA MET A 115 8.50 7.96 14.20
C MET A 115 8.03 7.22 15.46
N SER A 116 8.07 5.89 15.46
CA SER A 116 7.67 5.06 16.58
C SER A 116 8.61 5.23 17.79
N GLU A 117 9.93 5.25 17.54
CA GLU A 117 10.95 5.50 18.58
C GLU A 117 10.75 6.86 19.25
N LYS A 118 10.51 7.93 18.48
CA LYS A 118 10.28 9.29 19.03
C LYS A 118 9.02 9.38 19.90
N LYS A 119 7.95 8.70 19.49
CA LYS A 119 6.65 8.76 20.20
C LYS A 119 6.56 7.77 21.36
N HIS A 120 7.60 6.98 21.63
CA HIS A 120 7.59 5.87 22.60
C HIS A 120 6.37 4.95 22.37
N GLY A 121 6.09 4.66 21.09
CA GLY A 121 4.90 3.91 20.69
C GLY A 121 4.87 2.52 21.32
N ALA A 122 3.74 2.19 21.99
CA ALA A 122 3.48 0.82 22.46
C ALA A 122 3.06 -0.13 21.32
N ASP A 123 2.76 0.43 20.14
CA ASP A 123 2.35 -0.32 18.96
C ASP A 123 3.53 -1.11 18.38
N ARG A 124 3.29 -2.40 18.17
CA ARG A 124 4.23 -3.34 17.55
C ARG A 124 3.61 -3.95 16.30
N SER A 125 2.72 -3.19 15.65
CA SER A 125 2.07 -3.68 14.44
C SER A 125 3.07 -3.83 13.30
N GLY A 126 2.73 -4.70 12.38
CA GLY A 126 3.37 -4.82 11.08
C GLY A 126 2.30 -4.96 10.00
N SER A 127 2.72 -4.98 8.74
CA SER A 127 1.80 -5.23 7.64
C SER A 127 2.50 -5.88 6.46
N THR A 128 1.76 -6.73 5.75
CA THR A 128 2.13 -7.15 4.39
C THR A 128 1.79 -6.03 3.40
N ALA A 129 2.28 -6.14 2.17
CA ALA A 129 1.79 -5.33 1.06
C ALA A 129 1.83 -6.15 -0.23
N VAL A 130 0.70 -6.24 -0.92
CA VAL A 130 0.62 -6.70 -2.31
C VAL A 130 -0.01 -5.60 -3.14
N GLY A 131 0.51 -5.34 -4.32
CA GLY A 131 -0.03 -4.29 -5.17
C GLY A 131 0.46 -4.35 -6.61
N VAL A 132 -0.13 -3.48 -7.41
CA VAL A 132 0.26 -3.25 -8.79
C VAL A 132 0.47 -1.76 -9.04
N LEU A 133 1.62 -1.42 -9.60
CA LEU A 133 1.85 -0.14 -10.25
C LEU A 133 1.65 -0.34 -11.76
N ILE A 134 0.69 0.36 -12.34
CA ILE A 134 0.31 0.21 -13.75
C ILE A 134 0.74 1.46 -14.49
N SER A 135 1.63 1.30 -15.47
CA SER A 135 1.98 2.34 -16.44
C SER A 135 1.25 2.10 -17.76
N PRO A 136 1.33 3.01 -18.74
CA PRO A 136 0.75 2.79 -20.07
C PRO A 136 1.26 1.54 -20.79
N GLN A 137 2.42 1.01 -20.41
CA GLN A 137 3.09 -0.09 -21.11
C GLN A 137 3.36 -1.32 -20.25
N HIS A 138 3.28 -1.21 -18.92
CA HIS A 138 3.71 -2.27 -18.01
C HIS A 138 2.79 -2.38 -16.80
N THR A 139 2.71 -3.59 -16.25
CA THR A 139 2.13 -3.87 -14.94
C THR A 139 3.23 -4.41 -14.04
N TYR A 140 3.57 -3.66 -12.99
CA TYR A 140 4.57 -4.04 -12.01
C TYR A 140 3.87 -4.63 -10.80
N PHE A 141 3.90 -5.96 -10.67
CA PHE A 141 3.46 -6.64 -9.45
C PHE A 141 4.50 -6.43 -8.33
N ILE A 142 4.00 -6.10 -7.15
CA ILE A 142 4.77 -5.77 -5.97
C ILE A 142 4.24 -6.66 -4.85
N ASN A 143 5.13 -7.37 -4.17
CA ASN A 143 4.75 -8.25 -3.07
C ASN A 143 5.79 -8.21 -1.95
N CYS A 144 5.32 -8.06 -0.71
CA CYS A 144 6.08 -8.19 0.52
C CYS A 144 5.18 -8.84 1.58
N GLY A 145 5.42 -10.11 1.87
CA GLY A 145 4.55 -10.93 2.72
C GLY A 145 3.80 -12.00 1.94
N ASP A 146 2.65 -12.41 2.46
CA ASP A 146 1.89 -13.59 2.04
C ASP A 146 0.50 -13.29 1.45
N SER A 147 0.11 -12.01 1.34
CA SER A 147 -0.97 -11.57 0.44
C SER A 147 -0.67 -11.95 -1.03
N ARG A 148 -1.69 -12.05 -1.89
CA ARG A 148 -1.53 -12.40 -3.32
C ARG A 148 -2.65 -11.90 -4.21
#